data_AF-U5DAH7-F1
#
_entry.id   AF-U5DAH7-F1
#
_cell.length_a   1.000
_cell.length_b   1.000
_cell.length_c   1.000
_cell.angle_alpha   90.00
_cell.angle_beta   90.00
_cell.angle_gamma   90.00
#
_symmetry.space_group_name_H-M   'P 1'
#
loop_
_entity.id
_entity.type
_entity.pdbx_description
1 polymer ?
#
loop_
_entity_poly.entity_id
_entity_poly.type
_entity_poly.pdbx_seq_one_letter_code
_entity_poly.pdbx_strand_id
1 'polypeptide(L)'
;MAENVLTIWHMQIMDYSSLPHFSRREGSGSSKHSIPETDDCFSLDHGFHQKLYDFIKKESSMLQTVAPIKQGSFHVNFPEPNPEGSKIAQTIESEFHRLGDQNTLSKPLNGLRIGGD
;
A
#
# COMPACT_ATOMS: atom_id res chain seq x y z
N MET A 1 -36.81 -17.73 4.93
CA MET A 1 -36.09 -17.05 3.85
C MET A 1 -34.81 -16.47 4.44
N ALA A 2 -33.94 -17.37 4.90
CA ALA A 2 -32.63 -17.02 5.42
C ALA A 2 -31.61 -17.34 4.32
N GLU A 3 -30.44 -16.73 4.46
CA GLU A 3 -29.22 -16.98 3.67
C GLU A 3 -29.14 -16.16 2.38
N ASN A 4 -28.34 -15.08 2.44
CA ASN A 4 -27.43 -14.63 1.37
C ASN A 4 -26.72 -13.29 1.72
N VAL A 5 -26.28 -13.09 2.97
CA VAL A 5 -25.51 -11.88 3.36
C VAL A 5 -24.14 -12.21 3.97
N LEU A 6 -23.63 -13.42 3.75
CA LEU A 6 -22.32 -13.87 4.27
C LEU A 6 -21.27 -14.08 3.18
N THR A 7 -21.24 -13.22 2.15
CA THR A 7 -20.16 -13.22 1.14
C THR A 7 -19.54 -11.84 0.92
N ILE A 8 -19.65 -10.96 1.91
CA ILE A 8 -18.93 -9.70 1.92
C ILE A 8 -17.68 -9.87 2.80
N TRP A 9 -16.54 -10.04 2.12
CA TRP A 9 -15.15 -10.14 2.61
C TRP A 9 -14.64 -11.52 3.06
N HIS A 10 -14.58 -12.48 2.14
CA HIS A 10 -13.47 -13.44 2.20
C HIS A 10 -12.25 -12.74 1.62
N MET A 11 -11.32 -12.31 2.48
CA MET A 11 -10.01 -11.84 2.04
C MET A 11 -9.27 -13.05 1.47
N GLN A 12 -9.44 -13.29 0.17
CA GLN A 12 -8.68 -14.31 -0.55
C GLN A 12 -7.23 -13.83 -0.58
N ILE A 13 -6.37 -14.53 0.14
CA ILE A 13 -4.92 -14.45 -0.09
C ILE A 13 -4.75 -14.78 -1.57
N MET A 14 -4.42 -13.78 -2.39
CA MET A 14 -4.19 -14.00 -3.81
C MET A 14 -3.05 -15.00 -3.96
N ASP A 15 -3.23 -15.98 -4.84
CA ASP A 15 -2.17 -16.94 -5.12
C ASP A 15 -0.92 -16.17 -5.59
N TYR A 16 0.24 -16.54 -5.06
CA TYR A 16 1.50 -15.85 -5.36
C TYR A 16 1.82 -15.88 -6.86
N SER A 17 1.36 -16.92 -7.56
CA SER A 17 1.46 -17.05 -9.03
C SER A 17 0.65 -15.98 -9.78
N SER A 18 -0.41 -15.46 -9.17
CA SER A 18 -1.30 -14.45 -9.73
C SER A 18 -0.79 -13.02 -9.49
N LEU A 19 0.25 -12.84 -8.68
CA LEU A 19 0.85 -11.53 -8.46
C LEU A 19 1.61 -11.09 -9.71
N PRO A 20 1.44 -9.82 -10.15
CA PRO A 20 2.25 -9.25 -11.22
C PRO A 20 3.75 -9.40 -10.93
N HIS A 21 4.57 -9.52 -11.97
CA HIS A 21 6.02 -9.76 -11.84
C HIS A 21 6.73 -8.75 -10.92
N PHE A 22 6.30 -7.48 -10.92
CA PHE A 22 6.89 -6.44 -10.05
C PHE A 22 6.53 -6.60 -8.56
N SER A 23 5.47 -7.34 -8.24
CA SER A 23 5.02 -7.60 -6.86
C SER A 23 5.72 -8.81 -6.24
N ARG A 24 6.40 -9.62 -7.06
CA ARG A 24 7.17 -10.78 -6.60
C ARG A 24 8.56 -10.31 -6.22
N ARG A 25 9.00 -10.68 -5.02
CA ARG A 25 10.28 -10.25 -4.42
C ARG A 25 11.50 -10.71 -5.24
N GLU A 26 11.33 -11.69 -6.11
CA GLU A 26 12.34 -12.15 -7.05
C GLU A 26 12.25 -11.35 -8.34
N GLY A 27 13.12 -10.35 -8.49
CA GLY A 27 13.40 -9.80 -9.82
C GLY A 27 13.56 -8.30 -9.97
N SER A 28 13.73 -7.51 -8.90
CA SER A 28 14.29 -6.16 -9.06
C SER A 28 15.81 -6.20 -9.17
N GLY A 29 16.31 -7.03 -10.10
CA GLY A 29 17.69 -7.01 -10.54
C GLY A 29 17.84 -5.97 -11.62
N SER A 30 17.71 -4.69 -11.27
CA SER A 30 18.18 -3.63 -12.16
C SER A 30 19.68 -3.81 -12.33
N SER A 31 20.10 -3.89 -13.58
CA SER A 31 21.40 -4.35 -14.06
C SER A 31 22.58 -3.79 -13.25
N LYS A 32 23.43 -4.68 -12.74
CA LYS A 32 24.81 -4.39 -12.34
C LYS A 32 25.68 -4.10 -13.58
N HIS A 33 25.31 -3.07 -14.35
CA HIS A 33 26.18 -2.52 -15.37
C HIS A 33 26.29 -1.03 -15.10
N SER A 34 27.36 -0.68 -14.36
CA SER A 34 27.86 0.68 -14.28
C SER A 34 28.31 1.11 -15.68
N ILE A 35 27.36 1.58 -16.48
CA ILE A 35 27.63 2.35 -17.69
C ILE A 35 28.32 3.65 -17.23
N PRO A 36 29.41 4.09 -17.86
CA PRO A 36 30.20 5.21 -17.38
C PRO A 36 29.38 6.49 -17.33
N GLU A 37 29.11 6.97 -16.11
CA GLU A 37 29.07 8.36 -15.60
C GLU A 37 28.64 9.52 -16.53
N THR A 38 27.83 9.26 -17.56
CA THR A 38 27.42 10.28 -18.54
C THR A 38 25.95 10.23 -18.93
N ASP A 39 25.24 9.13 -18.64
CA ASP A 39 23.79 9.02 -18.87
C ASP A 39 23.08 8.77 -17.53
N ASP A 40 22.84 9.85 -16.79
CA ASP A 40 21.90 9.83 -15.67
C ASP A 40 20.47 9.75 -16.23
N CYS A 41 19.99 8.53 -16.42
CA CYS A 41 18.62 8.25 -16.86
C CYS A 41 17.54 8.73 -15.88
N PHE A 42 17.90 9.24 -14.70
CA PHE A 42 16.97 9.83 -13.73
C PHE A 42 16.99 11.37 -13.80
N SER A 43 17.97 11.97 -14.47
CA SER A 43 18.03 13.42 -14.65
C SER A 43 16.88 13.90 -15.53
N LEU A 44 16.20 14.96 -15.12
CA LEU A 44 15.14 15.60 -15.92
C LEU A 44 15.66 16.12 -17.26
N ASP A 45 16.96 16.42 -17.34
CA ASP A 45 17.62 16.90 -18.55
C ASP A 45 17.98 15.77 -19.52
N HIS A 46 17.75 14.51 -19.16
CA HIS A 46 17.96 13.38 -20.06
C HIS A 46 17.06 13.52 -21.29
N GLY A 47 17.62 13.32 -22.50
CA GLY A 47 16.92 13.61 -23.76
C GLY A 47 15.61 12.82 -23.95
N PHE A 48 15.47 11.66 -23.31
CA PHE A 48 14.19 10.94 -23.25
C PHE A 48 13.12 11.70 -22.45
N HIS A 49 13.45 12.25 -21.28
CA HIS A 49 12.51 12.99 -20.43
C HIS A 49 12.06 14.29 -21.09
N GLN A 50 12.97 15.01 -21.73
CA GLN A 50 12.62 16.22 -22.49
C GLN A 50 11.62 15.91 -23.61
N LYS A 51 11.89 14.88 -24.42
CA LYS A 51 10.99 14.45 -25.50
C LYS A 51 9.62 14.00 -24.97
N LEU A 52 9.60 13.26 -23.87
CA LEU A 52 8.36 12.81 -23.23
C LEU A 52 7.55 14.00 -22.70
N TYR A 53 8.21 14.94 -22.04
CA TYR A 53 7.59 16.16 -21.53
C TYR A 53 6.97 16.98 -22.67
N ASP A 54 7.73 17.23 -23.74
CA ASP A 54 7.26 17.98 -24.90
C ASP A 54 6.07 17.30 -25.59
N PHE A 55 6.10 15.97 -25.69
CA PHE A 55 5.00 15.18 -26.23
C PHE A 55 3.73 15.33 -25.37
N ILE A 56 3.82 15.12 -24.06
CA ILE A 56 2.68 15.25 -23.13
C ILE A 56 2.16 16.70 -23.11
N LYS A 57 3.05 17.69 -23.16
CA LYS A 57 2.69 19.10 -23.24
C LYS A 57 1.92 19.42 -24.53
N LYS A 58 2.34 18.84 -25.65
CA LYS A 58 1.63 18.97 -26.93
C LYS A 58 0.26 18.28 -26.88
N GLU A 59 0.18 17.04 -26.40
CA GLU A 59 -1.09 16.31 -26.26
C GLU A 59 -2.07 17.05 -25.34
N SER A 60 -1.61 17.52 -24.18
CA SER A 60 -2.46 18.28 -23.24
C SER A 60 -2.92 19.63 -23.78
N SER A 61 -2.15 20.25 -24.70
CA SER A 61 -2.57 21.48 -25.38
C SER A 61 -3.58 21.22 -26.51
N MET A 62 -3.50 20.05 -27.15
CA MET A 62 -4.41 19.62 -28.23
C MET A 62 -5.73 19.08 -27.70
N LEU A 63 -5.70 18.45 -26.52
CA LEU A 63 -6.88 18.17 -25.73
C LEU A 63 -7.37 19.50 -25.15
N GLN A 64 -8.19 20.23 -25.94
CA GLN A 64 -9.05 21.30 -25.44
C GLN A 64 -9.51 20.90 -24.05
N THR A 65 -9.30 21.75 -23.04
CA THR A 65 -9.53 21.47 -21.62
C THR A 65 -10.88 20.79 -21.39
N VAL A 66 -10.95 19.47 -21.57
CA VAL A 66 -12.06 18.65 -21.13
C VAL A 66 -11.76 18.52 -19.67
N ALA A 67 -12.17 19.55 -18.91
CA ALA A 67 -12.22 19.46 -17.47
C ALA A 67 -12.80 18.09 -17.14
N PRO A 68 -12.15 17.29 -16.27
CA PRO A 68 -12.71 16.01 -15.88
C PRO A 68 -14.18 16.21 -15.58
N ILE A 69 -15.05 15.46 -16.27
CA ILE A 69 -16.49 15.59 -16.09
C ILE A 69 -16.71 15.48 -14.59
N LYS A 70 -17.22 16.55 -13.98
CA LYS A 70 -17.34 16.66 -12.53
C LYS A 70 -18.37 15.63 -12.09
N GLN A 71 -17.92 14.41 -11.84
CA GLN A 71 -18.76 13.37 -11.27
C GLN A 71 -19.03 13.80 -9.83
N GLY A 72 -20.31 13.99 -9.50
CA GLY A 72 -20.71 14.38 -8.16
C GLY A 72 -20.20 13.40 -7.12
N SER A 73 -19.92 13.88 -5.91
CA SER A 73 -19.63 12.99 -4.79
C SER A 73 -20.86 12.17 -4.44
N PHE A 74 -20.71 10.85 -4.31
CA PHE A 74 -21.72 10.00 -3.71
C PHE A 74 -21.45 9.89 -2.20
N HIS A 75 -22.48 10.08 -1.39
CA HIS A 75 -22.38 9.81 0.05
C HIS A 75 -22.52 8.31 0.26
N VAL A 76 -21.46 7.65 0.71
CA VAL A 76 -21.53 6.25 1.14
C VAL A 76 -21.99 6.25 2.58
N ASN A 77 -23.17 5.67 2.84
CA ASN A 77 -23.60 5.45 4.21
C ASN A 77 -22.64 4.47 4.88
N PHE A 78 -22.18 4.82 6.09
CA PHE A 78 -21.43 3.88 6.89
C PHE A 78 -22.38 2.75 7.33
N PRO A 79 -22.04 1.46 7.09
CA PRO A 79 -22.86 0.37 7.56
C PRO A 79 -22.93 0.41 9.09
N GLU A 80 -24.08 0.03 9.65
CA GLU A 80 -24.23 -0.06 11.09
C GLU A 80 -23.15 -1.01 11.66
N PRO A 81 -22.40 -0.59 12.70
CA PRO A 81 -21.36 -1.42 13.25
C PRO A 81 -21.95 -2.73 13.78
N ASN A 82 -21.39 -3.85 13.34
CA ASN A 82 -21.75 -5.16 13.87
C ASN A 82 -21.59 -5.14 15.41
N PRO A 83 -22.64 -5.48 16.19
CA PRO A 83 -22.55 -5.49 17.66
C PRO A 83 -21.44 -6.39 18.19
N GLU A 84 -21.06 -7.44 17.47
CA GLU A 84 -19.90 -8.28 17.82
C GLU A 84 -18.57 -7.58 17.51
N GLY A 85 -18.48 -6.93 16.35
CA GLY A 85 -17.29 -6.16 15.95
C GLY A 85 -17.01 -4.99 16.91
N SER A 86 -18.06 -4.35 17.41
CA SER A 86 -17.95 -3.27 18.40
C SER A 86 -17.40 -3.77 19.74
N LYS A 87 -17.83 -4.95 20.22
CA LYS A 87 -17.28 -5.57 21.43
C LYS A 87 -15.81 -5.92 21.26
N ILE A 88 -15.41 -6.43 20.10
CA ILE A 88 -14.01 -6.76 19.81
C ILE A 88 -13.15 -5.49 19.84
N ALA A 89 -13.57 -4.43 19.15
CA ALA A 89 -12.86 -3.15 19.16
C ALA A 89 -12.74 -2.57 20.58
N GLN A 90 -13.84 -2.55 21.33
CA GLN A 90 -13.86 -2.10 22.73
C GLN A 90 -12.92 -2.91 23.64
N THR A 91 -12.88 -4.24 23.44
CA THR A 91 -12.00 -5.12 24.20
C THR A 91 -10.54 -4.84 23.88
N ILE A 92 -10.19 -4.68 22.60
CA ILE A 92 -8.83 -4.35 22.17
C ILE A 92 -8.42 -2.99 22.77
N GLU A 93 -9.24 -1.96 22.64
CA GLU A 93 -8.95 -0.62 23.19
C GLU A 93 -8.73 -0.66 24.71
N SER A 94 -9.58 -1.39 25.43
CA SER A 94 -9.47 -1.52 26.90
C SER A 94 -8.20 -2.26 27.31
N GLU A 95 -7.83 -3.32 26.60
CA GLU A 95 -6.60 -4.08 26.85
C GLU A 95 -5.34 -3.27 26.52
N PHE A 96 -5.34 -2.51 25.42
CA PHE A 96 -4.23 -1.62 25.09
C PHE A 96 -4.03 -0.54 26.15
N HIS A 97 -5.11 0.06 26.66
CA HIS A 97 -5.02 1.04 27.72
C HIS A 97 -4.48 0.42 29.02
N ARG A 98 -4.99 -0.76 29.40
CA ARG A 98 -4.53 -1.55 30.54
C ARG A 98 -3.04 -1.93 30.46
N LEU A 99 -2.54 -2.22 29.26
CA LEU A 99 -1.13 -2.53 29.01
C LEU A 99 -0.26 -1.27 28.98
N GLY A 100 -0.79 -0.15 28.47
CA GLY A 100 -0.11 1.15 28.46
C GLY A 100 0.08 1.73 29.86
N ASP A 101 -0.92 1.62 30.72
CA ASP A 101 -0.86 2.06 32.11
C ASP A 101 0.06 1.16 32.97
N GLN A 102 0.23 -0.09 32.55
CA GLN A 102 1.23 -1.02 33.10
C GLN A 102 2.57 -0.86 32.36
N ASN A 103 3.25 0.27 32.54
CA ASN A 103 4.64 0.51 32.10
C ASN A 103 5.68 -0.43 32.78
N THR A 104 5.39 -1.72 32.86
CA THR A 104 6.10 -2.78 33.57
C THR A 104 6.78 -3.76 32.62
N LEU A 105 6.99 -3.38 31.35
CA LEU A 105 7.88 -4.10 30.43
C LEU A 105 9.29 -3.48 30.41
N SER A 106 9.71 -2.91 31.53
CA SER A 106 11.10 -2.53 31.83
C SER A 106 11.80 -3.67 32.57
N LYS A 107 11.66 -4.92 32.09
CA LYS A 107 12.59 -6.00 32.45
C LYS A 107 13.55 -6.20 31.29
N PRO A 108 14.85 -5.88 31.44
CA PRO A 108 15.82 -6.10 30.37
C PRO A 108 15.92 -7.61 30.07
N LEU A 109 15.79 -7.95 28.80
CA LEU A 109 15.92 -9.31 28.26
C LEU A 109 17.39 -9.76 28.33
N ASN A 110 17.93 -9.97 29.53
CA ASN A 110 19.34 -10.33 29.76
C ASN A 110 19.63 -11.83 29.61
N GLY A 111 18.75 -12.61 28.97
CA GLY A 111 18.78 -14.07 29.07
C GLY A 111 18.84 -14.88 27.78
N LEU A 112 18.78 -14.27 26.59
CA LEU A 112 18.74 -15.04 25.34
C LEU A 112 20.16 -15.28 24.80
N ARG A 113 20.79 -16.38 25.24
CA ARG A 113 21.99 -16.90 24.58
C ARG A 113 21.58 -17.56 23.27
N ILE A 114 21.81 -16.86 22.16
CA ILE A 114 21.71 -17.42 20.82
C ILE A 114 23.01 -18.20 20.59
N GLY A 115 22.95 -19.52 20.74
CA GLY A 115 24.03 -20.42 20.32
C GLY A 115 24.02 -20.50 18.79
N GLY A 116 25.13 -20.14 18.17
CA GLY A 116 25.38 -20.37 16.75
C GLY A 116 26.32 -21.56 16.59
N ASP A 117 25.90 -22.52 15.78
CA ASP A 117 26.76 -23.43 15.03
C ASP A 117 26.54 -23.12 13.53
#